data_AF-A0A1G4AI86-F1
#
_entry.id   AF-A0A1G4AI86-F1
#
_cell.length_a   1.000
_cell.length_b   1.000
_cell.length_c   1.000
_cell.angle_alpha   90.00
_cell.angle_beta   90.00
_cell.angle_gamma   90.00
#
_symmetry.space_group_name_H-M   'P 1'
#
loop_
_entity.id
_entity.type
_entity.pdbx_description
1 polymer ?
#
loop_
_entity_poly.entity_id
_entity_poly.type
_entity_poly.pdbx_seq_one_letter_code
_entity_poly.pdbx_strand_id
1 'polypeptide(L)'
;MKTQRSLFLLIATLSLAALLLSGGCSKKNSEPSVVQDTKAAVKGAAADVKEVVSDSWSSIKDFTYEKRTDFSAAIDRMAKKLDDQSVELKAKTADVSDTATKNRARALKEFDEARADLKSKLADLGNATADTWSDAKAKVVLAWQKVQAAYDKASRSGAGS
;
A
#
# COMPACT_ATOMS: atom_id res chain seq x y z
N MET A 1 -25.70 -2.47 61.05
CA MET A 1 -26.57 -1.80 60.05
C MET A 1 -26.23 -2.35 58.67
N LYS A 2 -27.28 -2.67 57.90
CA LYS A 2 -27.42 -3.28 56.55
C LYS A 2 -26.16 -3.26 55.65
N THR A 3 -25.58 -4.40 55.23
CA THR A 3 -25.96 -5.35 54.15
C THR A 3 -26.25 -4.73 52.78
N GLN A 4 -25.43 -5.06 51.78
CA GLN A 4 -25.94 -5.56 50.50
C GLN A 4 -24.96 -6.54 49.83
N ARG A 5 -25.49 -7.73 49.53
CA ARG A 5 -24.88 -8.90 48.90
C ARG A 5 -25.10 -8.87 47.38
N SER A 6 -24.32 -9.72 46.68
CA SER A 6 -24.62 -10.53 45.47
C SER A 6 -23.39 -10.47 44.54
N LEU A 7 -22.49 -11.44 44.37
CA LEU A 7 -22.50 -12.92 44.36
C LEU A 7 -23.38 -13.54 43.28
N PHE A 8 -22.80 -13.76 42.09
CA PHE A 8 -23.05 -14.88 41.14
C PHE A 8 -21.85 -14.94 40.17
N LEU A 9 -20.83 -15.77 40.42
CA LEU A 9 -20.66 -17.19 40.09
C LEU A 9 -20.20 -17.47 38.64
N LEU A 10 -18.95 -17.93 38.55
CA LEU A 10 -18.28 -18.71 37.51
C LEU A 10 -19.17 -19.82 36.93
N ILE A 11 -19.27 -19.93 35.59
CA ILE A 11 -19.31 -21.23 34.89
C ILE A 11 -18.61 -21.08 33.52
N ALA A 12 -17.45 -21.73 33.40
CA ALA A 12 -16.83 -22.07 32.13
C ALA A 12 -17.54 -23.31 31.55
N THR A 13 -17.96 -23.27 30.28
CA THR A 13 -18.22 -24.50 29.50
C THR A 13 -17.66 -24.35 28.09
N LEU A 14 -16.55 -25.07 27.85
CA LEU A 14 -16.16 -25.57 26.54
C LEU A 14 -17.21 -26.60 26.12
N SER A 15 -17.83 -26.45 24.96
CA SER A 15 -18.38 -27.59 24.21
C SER A 15 -18.42 -27.30 22.71
N LEU A 16 -17.72 -28.17 22.00
CA LEU A 16 -17.53 -28.27 20.56
C LEU A 16 -18.67 -29.09 19.92
N ALA A 17 -18.87 -28.87 18.62
CA ALA A 17 -19.48 -29.75 17.60
C ALA A 17 -20.91 -29.41 17.10
N ALA A 18 -20.93 -28.71 15.96
CA ALA A 18 -21.36 -29.16 14.63
C ALA A 18 -22.79 -29.68 14.36
N LEU A 19 -23.26 -29.27 13.16
CA LEU A 19 -24.14 -29.98 12.21
C LEU A 19 -25.67 -29.89 12.46
N LEU A 20 -26.38 -29.04 11.69
CA LEU A 20 -26.96 -29.42 10.39
C LEU A 20 -27.80 -28.31 9.73
N LEU A 21 -27.71 -28.34 8.42
CA LEU A 21 -28.49 -27.64 7.40
C LEU A 21 -30.01 -27.72 7.61
N SER A 22 -30.70 -26.59 7.42
CA SER A 22 -31.86 -26.40 6.51
C SER A 22 -32.70 -25.22 6.97
N GLY A 23 -32.34 -24.04 6.48
CA GLY A 23 -33.07 -22.81 6.75
C GLY A 23 -33.08 -21.90 5.54
N GLY A 24 -34.19 -21.95 4.79
CA GLY A 24 -34.79 -20.83 4.07
C GLY A 24 -33.90 -19.93 3.23
N CYS A 25 -34.16 -19.93 1.93
CA CYS A 25 -33.94 -18.74 1.11
C CYS A 25 -34.61 -17.53 1.78
N SER A 26 -33.79 -16.69 2.41
CA SER A 26 -34.08 -15.28 2.55
C SER A 26 -32.81 -14.56 2.18
N LYS A 27 -32.89 -13.97 0.99
CA LYS A 27 -32.00 -12.98 0.40
C LYS A 27 -31.63 -11.94 1.46
N LYS A 28 -30.58 -12.22 2.25
CA LYS A 28 -29.94 -11.23 3.11
C LYS A 28 -28.86 -10.58 2.27
N ASN A 29 -29.19 -9.36 1.86
CA ASN A 29 -28.31 -8.39 1.25
C ASN A 29 -26.90 -8.51 1.85
N SER A 30 -25.94 -8.94 1.03
CA SER A 30 -24.52 -8.83 1.36
C SER A 30 -24.22 -7.35 1.56
N GLU A 31 -23.77 -7.02 2.77
CA GLU A 31 -23.70 -5.66 3.27
C GLU A 31 -22.76 -4.77 2.46
N PRO A 32 -23.19 -3.55 2.10
CA PRO A 32 -22.33 -2.49 1.57
C PRO A 32 -21.18 -2.07 2.51
N SER A 33 -21.27 -2.38 3.81
CA SER A 33 -20.34 -1.89 4.84
C SER A 33 -18.92 -2.42 4.65
N VAL A 34 -18.74 -3.73 4.47
CA VAL A 34 -17.40 -4.35 4.38
C VAL A 34 -16.60 -3.81 3.18
N VAL A 35 -17.27 -3.53 2.07
CA VAL A 35 -16.65 -2.95 0.87
C VAL A 35 -16.27 -1.48 1.10
N GLN A 36 -17.08 -0.71 1.81
CA GLN A 36 -16.80 0.69 2.15
C GLN A 36 -15.68 0.81 3.20
N ASP A 37 -15.68 -0.05 4.21
CA ASP A 37 -14.65 -0.08 5.27
C ASP A 37 -13.29 -0.48 4.70
N THR A 38 -13.26 -1.49 3.80
CA THR A 38 -12.05 -1.88 3.08
C THR A 38 -11.54 -0.76 2.18
N LYS A 39 -12.44 -0.06 1.48
CA LYS A 39 -12.09 1.09 0.62
C LYS A 39 -11.49 2.24 1.42
N ALA A 40 -12.07 2.57 2.57
CA ALA A 40 -11.58 3.63 3.45
C ALA A 40 -10.21 3.28 4.03
N ALA A 41 -10.02 2.03 4.49
CA ALA A 41 -8.74 1.54 5.00
C ALA A 41 -7.64 1.54 3.93
N VAL A 42 -7.96 1.13 2.69
CA VAL A 42 -7.02 1.18 1.57
C VAL A 42 -6.64 2.62 1.22
N LYS A 43 -7.61 3.55 1.22
CA LYS A 43 -7.35 4.97 0.93
C LYS A 43 -6.50 5.63 2.01
N GLY A 44 -6.77 5.35 3.29
CA GLY A 44 -5.99 5.84 4.42
C GLY A 44 -4.54 5.36 4.36
N ALA A 45 -4.34 4.04 4.24
CA ALA A 45 -3.00 3.45 4.13
C ALA A 45 -2.22 4.02 2.92
N ALA A 46 -2.86 4.17 1.77
CA ALA A 46 -2.22 4.75 0.59
C ALA A 46 -1.82 6.23 0.77
N ALA A 47 -2.61 7.00 1.53
CA ALA A 47 -2.31 8.40 1.83
C ALA A 47 -1.12 8.52 2.79
N ASP A 48 -1.10 7.75 3.87
CA ASP A 48 -0.01 7.74 4.85
C ASP A 48 1.32 7.34 4.22
N VAL A 49 1.28 6.37 3.29
CA VAL A 49 2.46 5.95 2.53
C VAL A 49 2.94 7.07 1.63
N LYS A 50 2.04 7.70 0.89
CA LYS A 50 2.37 8.82 0.00
C LYS A 50 3.01 9.97 0.77
N GLU A 51 2.51 10.30 1.96
CA GLU A 51 3.05 11.34 2.83
C GLU A 51 4.48 11.01 3.26
N VAL A 52 4.71 9.88 3.92
CA VAL A 52 6.05 9.51 4.41
C VAL A 52 7.06 9.39 3.27
N VAL A 53 6.63 8.89 2.12
CA VAL A 53 7.47 8.75 0.93
C VAL A 53 7.77 10.12 0.29
N SER A 54 6.82 11.07 0.31
CA SER A 54 7.01 12.45 -0.15
C SER A 54 7.96 13.24 0.76
N ASP A 55 7.84 13.07 2.07
CA ASP A 55 8.72 13.72 3.05
C ASP A 55 10.14 13.19 2.93
N SER A 56 10.29 11.87 2.84
CA SER A 56 11.58 11.22 2.63
C SER A 56 12.23 11.72 1.34
N TRP A 57 11.46 11.86 0.25
CA TRP A 57 11.96 12.41 -1.01
C TRP A 57 12.41 13.87 -0.87
N SER A 58 11.60 14.70 -0.23
CA SER A 58 11.90 16.12 -0.01
C SER A 58 13.20 16.33 0.78
N SER A 59 13.52 15.40 1.68
CA SER A 59 14.76 15.44 2.47
C SER A 59 16.02 15.09 1.68
N ILE A 60 15.92 14.40 0.55
CA ILE A 60 17.07 13.91 -0.22
C ILE A 60 17.20 14.52 -1.62
N LYS A 61 16.15 15.13 -2.16
CA LYS A 61 16.11 15.63 -3.55
C LYS A 61 17.19 16.67 -3.85
N ASP A 62 17.81 17.27 -2.85
CA ASP A 62 18.86 18.29 -2.98
C ASP A 62 20.27 17.75 -2.64
N PHE A 63 20.42 16.43 -2.41
CA PHE A 63 21.73 15.82 -2.13
C PHE A 63 22.70 15.98 -3.31
N THR A 64 23.93 16.38 -3.00
CA THR A 64 25.03 16.53 -3.96
C THR A 64 25.78 15.21 -4.14
N TYR A 65 26.78 15.18 -5.02
CA TYR A 65 27.58 13.99 -5.32
C TYR A 65 28.30 13.44 -4.07
N GLU A 66 28.69 14.30 -3.14
CA GLU A 66 29.31 13.93 -1.86
C GLU A 66 28.39 13.03 -1.02
N LYS A 67 27.06 13.19 -1.20
CA LYS A 67 26.01 12.43 -0.52
C LYS A 67 25.40 11.33 -1.38
N ARG A 68 26.03 10.95 -2.49
CA ARG A 68 25.49 9.97 -3.45
C ARG A 68 25.08 8.63 -2.84
N THR A 69 25.90 8.09 -1.94
CA THR A 69 25.62 6.82 -1.27
C THR A 69 24.38 6.94 -0.38
N ASP A 70 24.26 8.04 0.36
CA ASP A 70 23.10 8.34 1.21
C ASP A 70 21.84 8.52 0.35
N PHE A 71 21.96 9.20 -0.79
CA PHE A 71 20.87 9.39 -1.76
C PHE A 71 20.38 8.04 -2.30
N SER A 72 21.27 7.21 -2.85
CA SER A 72 20.90 5.90 -3.40
C SER A 72 20.24 5.01 -2.36
N ALA A 73 20.81 4.95 -1.14
CA ALA A 73 20.23 4.17 -0.05
C ALA A 73 18.85 4.68 0.38
N ALA A 74 18.62 6.00 0.36
CA ALA A 74 17.32 6.57 0.68
C ALA A 74 16.27 6.25 -0.38
N ILE A 75 16.62 6.31 -1.67
CA ILE A 75 15.72 5.90 -2.76
C ILE A 75 15.36 4.42 -2.63
N ASP A 76 16.33 3.55 -2.38
CA ASP A 76 16.08 2.10 -2.20
C ASP A 76 15.10 1.84 -1.06
N ARG A 77 15.25 2.53 0.08
CA ARG A 77 14.30 2.42 1.20
C ARG A 77 12.90 2.87 0.82
N MET A 78 12.77 3.98 0.10
CA MET A 78 11.47 4.48 -0.35
C MET A 78 10.82 3.54 -1.37
N ALA A 79 11.59 3.01 -2.32
CA ALA A 79 11.12 2.04 -3.31
C ALA A 79 10.63 0.75 -2.60
N LYS A 80 11.38 0.24 -1.62
CA LYS A 80 10.96 -0.92 -0.83
C LYS A 80 9.66 -0.66 -0.05
N LYS A 81 9.49 0.52 0.54
CA LYS A 81 8.25 0.88 1.25
C LYS A 81 7.05 0.85 0.30
N LEU A 82 7.19 1.34 -0.93
CA LEU A 82 6.13 1.27 -1.93
C LEU A 82 5.86 -0.18 -2.37
N ASP A 83 6.89 -1.02 -2.49
CA ASP A 83 6.73 -2.45 -2.82
C ASP A 83 5.92 -3.19 -1.77
N ASP A 84 6.29 -3.07 -0.50
CA ASP A 84 5.61 -3.73 0.61
C ASP A 84 4.11 -3.33 0.65
N GLN A 85 3.81 -2.06 0.33
CA GLN A 85 2.45 -1.53 0.28
C GLN A 85 1.68 -1.93 -0.99
N SER A 86 2.37 -2.16 -2.10
CA SER A 86 1.76 -2.68 -3.31
C SER A 86 1.27 -4.13 -3.13
N VAL A 87 1.99 -4.93 -2.34
CA VAL A 87 1.59 -6.30 -1.97
C VAL A 87 0.34 -6.24 -1.10
N GLU A 88 0.32 -5.35 -0.11
CA GLU A 88 -0.86 -5.14 0.74
C GLU A 88 -2.07 -4.67 -0.07
N LEU A 89 -1.88 -3.73 -1.01
CA LEU A 89 -2.92 -3.27 -1.92
C LEU A 89 -3.46 -4.41 -2.78
N LYS A 90 -2.59 -5.24 -3.37
CA LYS A 90 -2.94 -6.43 -4.16
C LYS A 90 -3.77 -7.43 -3.33
N ALA A 91 -3.38 -7.69 -2.08
CA ALA A 91 -4.08 -8.61 -1.19
C ALA A 91 -5.49 -8.11 -0.81
N LYS A 92 -5.62 -6.84 -0.42
CA LYS A 92 -6.90 -6.22 -0.03
C LYS A 92 -7.91 -6.10 -1.18
N THR A 93 -7.48 -6.36 -2.41
CA THR A 93 -8.26 -6.14 -3.62
C THR A 93 -8.51 -7.39 -4.46
N ALA A 94 -8.16 -8.58 -3.96
CA ALA A 94 -8.44 -9.83 -4.63
C ALA A 94 -9.95 -10.14 -4.76
N ASP A 95 -10.79 -9.56 -3.90
CA ASP A 95 -12.24 -9.84 -3.82
C ASP A 95 -13.15 -8.83 -4.56
N VAL A 96 -12.60 -7.88 -5.34
CA VAL A 96 -13.40 -6.82 -6.01
C VAL A 96 -13.70 -7.16 -7.48
N SER A 97 -14.86 -6.73 -7.99
CA SER A 97 -15.44 -7.10 -9.31
C SER A 97 -14.52 -6.97 -10.55
N ASP A 98 -14.74 -7.83 -11.55
CA ASP A 98 -13.97 -8.00 -12.81
C ASP A 98 -13.51 -6.74 -13.56
N THR A 99 -14.34 -5.70 -13.66
CA THR A 99 -13.99 -4.50 -14.46
C THR A 99 -13.04 -3.57 -13.70
N ALA A 100 -13.26 -3.40 -12.39
CA ALA A 100 -12.32 -2.70 -11.51
C ALA A 100 -10.98 -3.43 -11.44
N THR A 101 -11.02 -4.77 -11.52
CA THR A 101 -9.84 -5.65 -11.54
C THR A 101 -8.98 -5.43 -12.78
N LYS A 102 -9.55 -5.21 -13.98
CA LYS A 102 -8.75 -4.94 -15.19
C LYS A 102 -8.00 -3.61 -15.14
N ASN A 103 -8.67 -2.52 -14.76
CA ASN A 103 -8.04 -1.20 -14.64
C ASN A 103 -6.97 -1.19 -13.55
N ARG A 104 -7.22 -1.88 -12.44
CA ARG A 104 -6.27 -2.05 -11.34
C ARG A 104 -5.07 -2.90 -11.73
N ALA A 105 -5.28 -4.04 -12.40
CA ALA A 105 -4.21 -4.88 -12.91
C ALA A 105 -3.30 -4.10 -13.88
N ARG A 106 -3.89 -3.27 -14.75
CA ARG A 106 -3.12 -2.36 -15.61
C ARG A 106 -2.30 -1.36 -14.81
N ALA A 107 -2.90 -0.72 -13.81
CA ALA A 107 -2.21 0.26 -12.97
C ALA A 107 -1.08 -0.38 -12.13
N LEU A 108 -1.27 -1.60 -11.63
CA LEU A 108 -0.24 -2.35 -10.93
C LEU A 108 0.90 -2.77 -11.87
N LYS A 109 0.60 -3.14 -13.12
CA LYS A 109 1.62 -3.40 -14.14
C LYS A 109 2.42 -2.14 -14.48
N GLU A 110 1.76 -1.00 -14.65
CA GLU A 110 2.43 0.30 -14.85
C GLU A 110 3.33 0.67 -13.65
N PHE A 111 2.89 0.36 -12.43
CA PHE A 111 3.69 0.55 -11.22
C PHE A 111 4.94 -0.34 -11.22
N ASP A 112 4.78 -1.63 -11.55
CA ASP A 112 5.89 -2.58 -11.66
C ASP A 112 6.91 -2.15 -12.75
N GLU A 113 6.43 -1.64 -13.89
CA GLU A 113 7.28 -1.08 -14.97
C GLU A 113 8.02 0.19 -14.53
N ALA A 114 7.32 1.14 -13.90
CA ALA A 114 7.93 2.37 -13.41
C ALA A 114 9.02 2.08 -12.35
N ARG A 115 8.80 1.07 -11.51
CA ARG A 115 9.79 0.62 -10.53
C ARG A 115 11.03 0.02 -11.19
N ALA A 116 10.85 -0.78 -12.24
CA ALA A 116 11.97 -1.32 -13.01
C ALA A 116 12.79 -0.19 -13.66
N ASP A 117 12.14 0.83 -14.22
CA ASP A 117 12.79 2.03 -14.76
C ASP A 117 13.59 2.75 -13.66
N LEU A 118 12.99 3.00 -12.49
CA LEU A 118 13.67 3.62 -11.35
C LEU A 118 14.92 2.83 -10.92
N LYS A 119 14.82 1.50 -10.81
CA LYS A 119 15.96 0.65 -10.46
C LYS A 119 17.09 0.76 -11.48
N SER A 120 16.75 0.80 -12.78
CA SER A 120 17.73 1.04 -13.83
C SER A 120 18.39 2.42 -13.68
N LYS A 121 17.63 3.48 -13.40
CA LYS A 121 18.20 4.83 -13.22
C LYS A 121 19.05 4.96 -11.97
N LEU A 122 18.76 4.21 -10.91
CA LEU A 122 19.62 4.13 -9.73
C LEU A 122 20.93 3.41 -10.01
N ALA A 123 20.91 2.35 -10.82
CA ALA A 123 22.13 1.70 -11.26
C ALA A 123 22.99 2.65 -12.11
N ASP A 124 22.38 3.40 -13.03
CA ASP A 124 23.07 4.44 -13.81
C ASP A 124 23.65 5.53 -12.89
N LEU A 125 22.89 5.99 -11.90
CA LEU A 125 23.31 6.98 -10.91
C LEU A 125 24.49 6.49 -10.05
N GLY A 126 24.52 5.20 -9.68
CA GLY A 126 25.62 4.60 -8.94
C GLY A 126 26.96 4.63 -9.70
N ASN A 127 26.90 4.69 -11.03
CA ASN A 127 28.07 4.83 -11.90
C ASN A 127 28.37 6.27 -12.30
N ALA A 128 27.55 7.24 -11.87
CA ALA A 128 27.76 8.65 -12.20
C ALA A 128 29.02 9.19 -11.52
N THR A 129 29.70 10.08 -12.22
CA THR A 129 30.81 10.90 -11.71
C THR A 129 30.27 12.23 -11.16
N ALA A 130 31.13 13.04 -10.55
CA ALA A 130 30.76 14.39 -10.14
C ALA A 130 30.17 15.22 -11.31
N ASP A 131 30.80 15.14 -12.48
CA ASP A 131 30.39 15.90 -13.68
C ASP A 131 29.05 15.43 -14.25
N THR A 132 28.71 14.14 -14.10
CA THR A 132 27.48 13.53 -14.64
C THR A 132 26.38 13.35 -13.60
N TRP A 133 26.65 13.70 -12.34
CA TRP A 133 25.76 13.51 -11.21
C TRP A 133 24.41 14.19 -11.41
N SER A 134 24.43 15.47 -11.82
CA SER A 134 23.21 16.28 -11.98
C SER A 134 22.24 15.63 -12.96
N ASP A 135 22.75 15.22 -14.12
CA ASP A 135 21.95 14.60 -15.18
C ASP A 135 21.43 13.22 -14.78
N ALA A 136 22.28 12.40 -14.16
CA ALA A 136 21.87 11.09 -13.67
C ALA A 136 20.80 11.21 -12.57
N LYS A 137 20.96 12.17 -11.66
CA LYS A 137 19.99 12.45 -10.59
C LYS A 137 18.67 12.94 -11.17
N ALA A 138 18.69 13.80 -12.19
CA ALA A 138 17.48 14.25 -12.87
C ALA A 138 16.69 13.08 -13.49
N LYS A 139 17.38 12.08 -14.05
CA LYS A 139 16.72 10.85 -14.54
C LYS A 139 16.07 10.05 -13.42
N VAL A 140 16.72 9.93 -12.25
CA VAL A 140 16.13 9.30 -11.07
C VAL A 140 14.91 10.08 -10.56
N VAL A 141 14.97 11.42 -10.53
CA VAL A 141 13.82 12.27 -10.16
C VAL A 141 12.63 12.00 -11.07
N LEU A 142 12.83 11.96 -12.38
CA LEU A 142 11.76 11.68 -13.34
C LEU A 142 11.19 10.26 -13.18
N ALA A 143 12.05 9.25 -13.00
CA ALA A 143 11.61 7.88 -12.78
C ALA A 143 10.83 7.73 -11.47
N TRP A 144 11.26 8.43 -10.41
CA TRP A 144 10.57 8.47 -9.14
C TRP A 144 9.15 9.06 -9.25
N GLN A 145 9.01 10.18 -9.96
CA GLN A 145 7.70 10.78 -10.22
C GLN A 145 6.75 9.83 -10.96
N LYS A 146 7.25 9.03 -11.91
CA LYS A 146 6.45 7.99 -12.59
C LYS A 146 5.97 6.92 -11.61
N VAL A 147 6.84 6.47 -10.71
CA VAL A 147 6.48 5.49 -9.66
C VAL A 147 5.36 6.03 -8.78
N GLN A 148 5.50 7.28 -8.31
CA GLN A 148 4.46 7.92 -7.48
C GLN A 148 3.13 8.02 -8.22
N ALA A 149 3.14 8.44 -9.49
CA ALA A 149 1.93 8.55 -10.31
C ALA A 149 1.26 7.20 -10.55
N ALA A 150 2.03 6.15 -10.83
CA ALA A 150 1.50 4.81 -11.05
C ALA A 150 0.91 4.20 -9.76
N TYR A 151 1.56 4.42 -8.61
CA TYR A 151 1.02 4.01 -7.31
C TYR A 151 -0.30 4.72 -6.97
N ASP A 152 -0.36 6.04 -7.18
CA ASP A 152 -1.57 6.85 -6.92
C ASP A 152 -2.72 6.41 -7.85
N LYS A 153 -2.41 6.03 -9.09
CA LYS A 153 -3.38 5.43 -10.02
C LYS A 153 -3.86 4.05 -9.53
N ALA A 154 -2.95 3.19 -9.08
CA ALA A 154 -3.28 1.86 -8.57
C ALA A 154 -4.17 1.94 -7.32
N SER A 155 -3.84 2.82 -6.36
CA SER A 155 -4.61 3.01 -5.13
C SER A 155 -6.02 3.57 -5.40
N ARG A 156 -6.16 4.50 -6.36
CA ARG A 156 -7.46 5.06 -6.76
C ARG A 156 -8.31 4.09 -7.57
N SER A 157 -7.71 3.25 -8.41
CA SER A 157 -8.44 2.17 -9.10
C SER A 157 -8.98 1.11 -8.13
N GLY A 158 -8.46 1.10 -6.88
CA GLY A 158 -8.98 0.46 -5.67
C GLY A 158 -10.38 0.93 -5.24
N ALA A 159 -10.60 2.23 -5.35
CA ALA A 159 -11.74 2.94 -4.82
C ALA A 159 -12.82 3.06 -5.90
N GLY A 160 -13.72 2.07 -5.98
CA GLY A 160 -14.84 2.07 -6.93
C GLY A 160 -15.59 3.42 -6.96
N SER A 161 -15.92 3.87 -8.17
CA SER A 161 -16.90 4.94 -8.40
C SER A 161 -18.28 4.52 -7.91
#